data_AF-A0A6B1IG88-F1
#
_entry.id   AF-A0A6B1IG88-F1
#
_cell.length_a   1.000
_cell.length_b   1.000
_cell.length_c   1.000
_cell.angle_alpha   90.00
_cell.angle_beta   90.00
_cell.angle_gamma   90.00
#
_symmetry.space_group_name_H-M   'P 1'
#
loop_
_entity.id
_entity.type
_entity.pdbx_description
1 polymer ?
#
loop_
_entity_poly.entity_id
_entity_poly.type
_entity_poly.pdbx_seq_one_letter_code
_entity_poly.pdbx_strand_id
1 'polypeptide(L)'
;MTDNIRDDWPTPGPNEPVPAWNEYEQLREAVHNYLDHQPDDPTWDDIWRALGAIMGEYQRDAFAGAFGLDEPAETACIRRLITGEAECLHSPLEADSDPSGPPHKPPASDHATLWLDNGEPAVYSMHVYPGNIERFDADDPPYNLWFNIFEFAAEWGLEVSILPKSWYNLGSTVHVVFYPPERHR
;
A
#
# COMPACT_ATOMS: atom_id res chain seq x y z
N MET A 1 -17.22 -16.69 34.62
CA MET A 1 -18.14 -15.83 35.38
C MET A 1 -18.63 -14.77 34.40
N THR A 2 -19.95 -14.77 34.16
CA THR A 2 -20.74 -13.75 33.45
C THR A 2 -20.21 -13.23 32.12
N ASP A 3 -20.53 -13.97 31.05
CA ASP A 3 -20.78 -13.40 29.73
C ASP A 3 -21.94 -12.40 29.84
N ASN A 4 -21.62 -11.15 30.16
CA ASN A 4 -22.48 -10.03 29.83
C ASN A 4 -22.35 -9.84 28.31
N ILE A 5 -23.13 -10.60 27.55
CA ILE A 5 -23.34 -10.31 26.14
C ILE A 5 -24.03 -8.95 26.13
N ARG A 6 -23.24 -7.90 25.90
CA ARG A 6 -23.78 -6.59 25.57
C ARG A 6 -24.29 -6.73 24.13
N ASP A 7 -25.54 -7.17 23.99
CA ASP A 7 -26.23 -7.36 22.71
C ASP A 7 -26.26 -6.09 21.83
N ASP A 8 -25.86 -4.94 22.38
CA ASP A 8 -25.73 -3.64 21.70
C ASP A 8 -24.31 -3.34 21.15
N TRP A 9 -23.35 -4.27 21.25
CA TRP A 9 -21.98 -4.07 20.75
C TRP A 9 -21.81 -4.55 19.31
N PRO A 10 -20.89 -3.94 18.53
CA PRO A 10 -20.59 -4.40 17.17
C PRO A 10 -20.13 -5.86 17.17
N THR A 11 -20.25 -6.51 16.02
CA THR A 11 -19.84 -7.91 15.82
C THR A 11 -18.48 -8.17 16.48
N PRO A 12 -18.35 -9.23 17.31
CA PRO A 12 -17.10 -9.52 17.97
C PRO A 12 -15.97 -9.72 16.97
N GLY A 13 -14.75 -9.41 17.40
CA GLY A 13 -13.55 -9.62 16.60
C GLY A 13 -13.24 -11.10 16.33
N PRO A 14 -12.15 -11.38 15.61
CA PRO A 14 -11.70 -12.76 15.34
C PRO A 14 -11.53 -13.58 16.61
N ASN A 15 -11.78 -14.89 16.51
CA ASN A 15 -11.50 -15.82 17.60
C ASN A 15 -10.00 -15.99 17.80
N GLU A 16 -9.59 -16.28 19.04
CA GLU A 16 -8.21 -16.67 19.36
C GLU A 16 -7.84 -18.00 18.68
N PRO A 17 -6.55 -18.23 18.36
CA PRO A 17 -6.10 -19.49 17.78
C PRO A 17 -6.36 -20.67 18.73
N VAL A 18 -6.87 -21.77 18.19
CA VAL A 18 -7.07 -23.04 18.91
C VAL A 18 -6.36 -24.18 18.16
N PRO A 19 -5.41 -24.91 18.81
CA PRO A 19 -4.97 -24.75 20.19
C PRO A 19 -4.15 -23.47 20.40
N ALA A 20 -4.16 -22.93 21.62
CA ALA A 20 -3.30 -21.81 21.99
C ALA A 20 -1.82 -22.24 21.90
N TRP A 21 -1.00 -21.40 21.26
CA TRP A 21 0.45 -21.60 21.14
C TRP A 21 1.19 -20.67 22.09
N ASN A 22 2.35 -21.08 22.59
CA ASN A 22 3.15 -20.26 23.51
C ASN A 22 3.55 -18.93 22.86
N GLU A 23 3.82 -18.95 21.56
CA GLU A 23 4.18 -17.80 20.75
C GLU A 23 3.05 -16.77 20.67
N TYR A 24 1.79 -17.23 20.61
CA TYR A 24 0.62 -16.34 20.65
C TYR A 24 0.52 -15.62 22.00
N GLU A 25 0.70 -16.36 23.10
CA GLU A 25 0.67 -15.77 24.44
C GLU A 25 1.80 -14.75 24.66
N GLN A 26 3.01 -15.07 24.19
CA GLN A 26 4.15 -14.14 24.25
C GLN A 26 3.90 -12.87 23.43
N LEU A 27 3.32 -13.00 22.23
CA LEU A 27 2.97 -11.84 21.40
C LEU A 27 1.89 -11.00 22.08
N ARG A 28 0.86 -11.64 22.64
CA ARG A 28 -0.23 -10.96 23.38
C ARG A 28 0.33 -10.17 24.56
N GLU A 29 1.21 -10.78 25.34
CA GLU A 29 1.89 -10.11 26.47
C GLU A 29 2.77 -8.95 25.99
N ALA A 30 3.57 -9.14 24.92
CA ALA A 30 4.40 -8.09 24.36
C ALA A 30 3.57 -6.88 23.87
N VAL A 31 2.42 -7.14 23.23
CA VAL A 31 1.48 -6.09 22.81
C VAL A 31 0.95 -5.31 24.02
N HIS A 32 0.53 -5.99 25.09
CA HIS A 32 0.09 -5.31 26.31
C HIS A 32 1.19 -4.47 26.94
N ASN A 33 2.39 -5.04 27.09
CA ASN A 33 3.54 -4.32 27.64
C ASN A 33 3.93 -3.10 26.80
N TYR A 34 3.78 -3.18 25.47
CA TYR A 34 3.97 -2.04 24.59
C TYR A 34 2.87 -0.99 24.79
N LEU A 35 1.60 -1.37 24.92
CA LEU A 35 0.54 -0.36 25.10
C LEU A 35 0.60 0.35 26.47
N ASP A 36 1.20 -0.28 27.48
CA ASP A 36 1.32 0.28 28.83
C ASP A 36 2.62 1.09 29.05
N HIS A 37 3.55 1.09 28.08
CA HIS A 37 4.81 1.83 28.21
C HIS A 37 4.66 3.34 28.00
N GLN A 38 5.63 4.11 28.48
CA GLN A 38 5.78 5.53 28.16
C GLN A 38 7.07 5.71 27.34
N PRO A 39 7.00 5.89 26.01
CA PRO A 39 8.19 6.06 25.19
C PRO A 39 8.84 7.42 25.44
N ASP A 40 10.18 7.46 25.33
CA ASP A 40 10.93 8.73 25.33
C ASP A 40 10.59 9.61 24.11
N ASP A 41 10.24 8.98 22.99
CA ASP A 41 9.78 9.62 21.75
C ASP A 41 8.29 9.33 21.53
N PRO A 42 7.40 10.34 21.61
CA PRO A 42 5.96 10.18 21.45
C PRO A 42 5.51 9.58 20.12
N THR A 43 6.37 9.58 19.09
CA THR A 43 6.03 8.92 17.80
C THR A 43 5.87 7.40 17.92
N TRP A 44 6.38 6.81 19.00
CA TRP A 44 6.29 5.39 19.32
C TRP A 44 5.16 5.05 20.30
N ASP A 45 4.31 6.01 20.65
CA ASP A 45 3.08 5.75 21.42
C ASP A 45 2.04 4.96 20.60
N ASP A 46 2.18 4.98 19.26
CA ASP A 46 1.33 4.23 18.33
C ASP A 46 1.90 2.83 18.04
N ILE A 47 1.21 1.80 18.52
CA ILE A 47 1.55 0.40 18.26
C ILE A 47 1.60 0.04 16.77
N TRP A 48 0.80 0.69 15.92
CA TRP A 48 0.80 0.40 14.48
C TRP A 48 2.12 0.78 13.83
N ARG A 49 2.78 1.82 14.33
CA ARG A 49 4.12 2.22 13.87
C ARG A 49 5.16 1.16 14.22
N ALA A 50 5.12 0.65 15.45
CA ALA A 50 6.01 -0.43 15.88
C ALA A 50 5.78 -1.72 15.09
N LEU A 51 4.52 -2.13 14.93
CA LEU A 51 4.17 -3.29 14.12
C LEU A 51 4.59 -3.11 12.66
N GLY A 52 4.43 -1.91 12.10
CA GLY A 52 4.94 -1.57 10.77
C GLY A 52 6.46 -1.73 10.65
N ALA A 53 7.22 -1.25 11.65
CA ALA A 53 8.67 -1.42 11.68
C ALA A 53 9.11 -2.89 11.79
N ILE A 54 8.39 -3.70 12.57
CA ILE A 54 8.69 -5.13 12.77
C ILE A 54 8.30 -5.96 11.53
N MET A 55 7.16 -5.66 10.93
CA MET A 55 6.54 -6.50 9.89
C MET A 55 6.76 -5.98 8.47
N GLY A 56 7.30 -4.78 8.27
CA GLY A 56 7.39 -4.13 6.96
C GLY A 56 8.10 -4.99 5.91
N GLU A 57 9.27 -5.52 6.22
CA GLU A 57 10.01 -6.39 5.29
C GLU A 57 9.23 -7.67 4.98
N TYR A 58 8.71 -8.34 6.01
CA TYR A 58 7.88 -9.53 5.83
C TYR A 58 6.66 -9.26 4.94
N GLN A 59 5.98 -8.13 5.11
CA GLN A 59 4.82 -7.77 4.30
C GLN A 59 5.19 -7.43 2.86
N ARG A 60 6.30 -6.72 2.64
CA ARG A 60 6.82 -6.42 1.31
C ARG A 60 7.18 -7.69 0.57
N ASP A 61 7.89 -8.61 1.23
CA ASP A 61 8.34 -9.86 0.62
C ASP A 61 7.16 -10.81 0.35
N ALA A 62 6.18 -10.84 1.26
CA ALA A 62 4.92 -11.56 1.03
C ALA A 62 4.13 -10.99 -0.15
N PHE A 63 4.12 -9.66 -0.32
CA PHE A 63 3.53 -9.02 -1.50
C PHE A 63 4.28 -9.40 -2.78
N ALA A 64 5.62 -9.29 -2.78
CA ALA A 64 6.43 -9.66 -3.94
C ALA A 64 6.19 -11.13 -4.34
N GLY A 65 6.17 -12.04 -3.37
CA GLY A 65 5.86 -13.44 -3.61
C GLY A 65 4.44 -13.68 -4.12
N ALA A 66 3.44 -12.97 -3.59
CA ALA A 66 2.04 -13.10 -4.04
C ALA A 66 1.81 -12.62 -5.48
N PHE A 67 2.59 -11.62 -5.93
CA PHE A 67 2.48 -11.05 -7.27
C PHE A 67 3.52 -11.60 -8.27
N GLY A 68 4.39 -12.53 -7.83
CA GLY A 68 5.47 -13.09 -8.66
C GLY A 68 6.45 -12.01 -9.12
N LEU A 69 6.93 -11.19 -8.19
CA LEU A 69 7.83 -10.06 -8.45
C LEU A 69 9.23 -10.40 -7.96
N ASP A 70 10.24 -10.06 -8.75
CA ASP A 70 11.63 -10.36 -8.44
C ASP A 70 12.29 -9.24 -7.64
N GLU A 71 12.19 -8.01 -8.14
CA GLU A 71 12.89 -6.86 -7.56
C GLU A 71 12.21 -5.53 -7.89
N PRO A 72 12.44 -4.48 -7.07
CA PRO A 72 12.04 -3.12 -7.43
C PRO A 72 12.98 -2.55 -8.51
N ALA A 73 12.41 -1.78 -9.42
CA ALA A 73 13.19 -0.93 -10.31
C ALA A 73 13.84 0.23 -9.54
N GLU A 74 14.99 0.72 -10.04
CA GLU A 74 15.68 1.89 -9.47
C GLU A 74 14.79 3.14 -9.43
N THR A 75 13.98 3.36 -10.47
CA THR A 75 13.03 4.47 -10.56
C THR A 75 11.62 3.95 -10.81
N ALA A 76 10.67 4.38 -9.97
CA ALA A 76 9.26 4.13 -10.20
C ALA A 76 8.73 5.03 -11.33
N CYS A 77 8.33 4.43 -12.45
CA CYS A 77 7.74 5.14 -13.59
C CYS A 77 6.58 4.34 -14.15
N ILE A 78 5.35 4.86 -14.08
CA ILE A 78 4.17 4.11 -14.52
C ILE A 78 4.09 4.00 -16.05
N ARG A 79 4.68 4.96 -16.81
CA ARG A 79 4.83 4.83 -18.26
C ARG A 79 5.50 3.53 -18.66
N ARG A 80 6.55 3.09 -17.94
CA ARG A 80 7.23 1.82 -18.22
C ARG A 80 6.28 0.62 -18.10
N LEU A 81 5.36 0.65 -17.12
CA LEU A 81 4.33 -0.38 -16.98
C LEU A 81 3.34 -0.36 -18.16
N ILE A 82 2.99 0.84 -18.63
CA ILE A 82 2.01 1.05 -19.71
C ILE A 82 2.60 0.71 -21.09
N THR A 83 3.87 1.07 -21.34
CA THR A 83 4.52 0.95 -22.66
C THR A 83 5.41 -0.27 -22.79
N GLY A 84 5.84 -0.87 -21.68
CA GLY A 84 6.89 -1.90 -21.66
C GLY A 84 8.30 -1.34 -21.86
N GLU A 85 8.50 -0.02 -21.75
CA GLU A 85 9.83 0.58 -21.89
C GLU A 85 10.77 0.20 -20.74
N ALA A 86 12.01 -0.13 -21.09
CA ALA A 86 13.04 -0.51 -20.12
C ALA A 86 13.51 0.67 -19.26
N GLU A 87 13.49 1.91 -19.80
CA GLU A 87 14.01 3.10 -19.12
C GLU A 87 12.94 4.18 -18.96
N CYS A 88 13.09 5.01 -17.92
CA CYS A 88 12.26 6.18 -17.76
C CYS A 88 12.85 7.34 -18.57
N LEU A 89 12.19 7.70 -19.67
CA LEU A 89 12.64 8.79 -20.54
C LEU A 89 12.33 10.20 -20.00
N HIS A 90 11.60 10.29 -18.88
CA HIS A 90 11.29 11.58 -18.25
C HIS A 90 12.49 12.09 -17.46
N SER A 91 12.94 13.30 -17.80
CA SER A 91 13.89 14.03 -16.98
C SER A 91 13.19 14.60 -15.74
N PRO A 92 13.82 14.54 -14.55
CA PRO A 92 13.32 15.26 -13.37
C PRO A 92 13.35 16.79 -13.53
N LEU A 93 14.11 17.30 -14.50
CA LEU A 93 14.42 18.73 -14.65
C LEU A 93 13.87 19.34 -15.94
N GLU A 94 13.39 18.52 -16.88
CA GLU A 94 12.92 18.97 -18.19
C GLU A 94 11.46 18.60 -18.37
N ALA A 95 10.75 19.40 -19.17
CA ALA A 95 9.37 19.10 -19.55
C ALA A 95 9.32 17.78 -20.31
N ASP A 96 8.23 17.03 -20.14
CA ASP A 96 8.01 15.79 -20.85
C ASP A 96 8.09 16.03 -22.37
N SER A 97 8.94 15.25 -23.04
CA SER A 97 9.09 15.27 -24.49
C SER A 97 7.84 14.78 -25.24
N ASP A 98 6.97 14.03 -24.56
CA ASP A 98 5.70 13.54 -25.08
C ASP A 98 4.57 13.79 -24.07
N PRO A 99 4.09 15.04 -23.95
CA PRO A 99 3.06 15.42 -22.99
C PRO A 99 1.68 14.83 -23.30
N SER A 100 1.51 14.22 -24.47
CA SER A 100 0.30 13.46 -24.84
C SER A 100 0.39 11.98 -24.50
N GLY A 101 1.58 11.49 -24.14
CA GLY A 101 1.83 10.10 -23.81
C GLY A 101 1.52 9.74 -22.36
N PRO A 102 1.76 8.48 -21.97
CA PRO A 102 1.54 8.05 -20.60
C PRO A 102 2.45 8.80 -19.63
N PRO A 103 1.92 9.28 -18.49
CA PRO A 103 2.70 10.12 -17.59
C PRO A 103 3.72 9.31 -16.77
N HIS A 104 4.65 10.02 -16.14
CA HIS A 104 5.62 9.43 -15.22
C HIS A 104 4.98 8.85 -13.94
N LYS A 105 3.87 9.42 -13.48
CA LYS A 105 3.20 9.06 -12.20
C LYS A 105 1.66 9.09 -12.34
N PRO A 106 0.94 8.18 -11.68
CA PRO A 106 -0.50 8.28 -11.53
C PRO A 106 -0.90 9.41 -10.54
N PRO A 107 -2.18 9.79 -10.49
CA PRO A 107 -2.71 10.63 -9.43
C PRO A 107 -2.41 10.07 -8.03
N ALA A 108 -2.17 10.96 -7.06
CA ALA A 108 -1.86 10.60 -5.67
C ALA A 108 -0.65 9.66 -5.48
N SER A 109 0.27 9.61 -6.45
CA SER A 109 1.50 8.80 -6.37
C SER A 109 2.36 9.20 -5.18
N ASP A 110 2.35 8.36 -4.15
CA ASP A 110 3.14 8.52 -2.94
C ASP A 110 3.84 7.21 -2.58
N HIS A 111 5.08 7.32 -2.11
CA HIS A 111 5.94 6.18 -1.77
C HIS A 111 5.95 5.06 -2.82
N ALA A 112 5.97 5.43 -4.10
CA ALA A 112 5.74 4.52 -5.20
C ALA A 112 6.94 3.61 -5.50
N THR A 113 6.64 2.40 -5.97
CA THR A 113 7.60 1.40 -6.43
C THR A 113 7.09 0.80 -7.74
N LEU A 114 7.93 0.83 -8.78
CA LEU A 114 7.74 -0.05 -9.94
C LEU A 114 8.46 -1.36 -9.65
N TRP A 115 7.75 -2.47 -9.78
CA TRP A 115 8.27 -3.81 -9.59
C TRP A 115 8.54 -4.47 -10.93
N LEU A 116 9.57 -5.30 -10.96
CA LEU A 116 10.01 -6.05 -12.12
C LEU A 116 9.78 -7.55 -11.93
N ASP A 117 9.53 -8.22 -13.05
CA ASP A 117 9.42 -9.67 -13.19
C ASP A 117 10.29 -10.05 -14.39
N ASN A 118 11.38 -10.77 -14.14
CA ASN A 118 12.41 -11.08 -15.12
C ASN A 118 12.99 -9.82 -15.82
N GLY A 119 13.11 -8.71 -15.07
CA GLY A 119 13.61 -7.43 -15.57
C GLY A 119 12.57 -6.56 -16.29
N GLU A 120 11.37 -7.08 -16.53
CA GLU A 120 10.30 -6.37 -17.23
C GLU A 120 9.34 -5.67 -16.25
N PRO A 121 8.83 -4.47 -16.57
CA PRO A 121 7.82 -3.78 -15.77
C PRO A 121 6.57 -4.64 -15.53
N ALA A 122 6.33 -4.97 -14.27
CA ALA A 122 5.36 -5.99 -13.88
C ALA A 122 4.14 -5.40 -13.16
N VAL A 123 4.42 -4.57 -12.15
CA VAL A 123 3.42 -3.98 -11.27
C VAL A 123 3.92 -2.61 -10.83
N TYR A 124 3.06 -1.60 -10.87
CA TYR A 124 3.32 -0.32 -10.24
C TYR A 124 2.51 -0.24 -8.96
N SER A 125 3.15 0.10 -7.85
CA SER A 125 2.48 0.12 -6.55
C SER A 125 2.81 1.39 -5.78
N MET A 126 1.87 1.88 -4.97
CA MET A 126 2.02 3.10 -4.19
C MET A 126 1.33 2.97 -2.84
N HIS A 127 1.89 3.62 -1.81
CA HIS A 127 1.36 3.59 -0.44
C HIS A 127 0.78 4.94 -0.12
N VAL A 128 -0.55 4.99 0.00
CA VAL A 128 -1.26 6.26 0.07
C VAL A 128 -2.02 6.35 1.39
N TYR A 129 -1.95 7.50 2.03
CA TYR A 129 -2.78 7.80 3.18
C TYR A 129 -4.22 8.02 2.70
N PRO A 130 -5.23 7.33 3.25
CA PRO A 130 -6.63 7.54 2.85
C PRO A 130 -7.04 9.01 2.92
N GLY A 131 -6.61 9.72 3.96
CA GLY A 131 -6.84 11.15 4.12
C GLY A 131 -6.21 12.02 3.01
N ASN A 132 -5.15 11.59 2.34
CA ASN A 132 -4.56 12.31 1.20
C ASN A 132 -5.36 12.07 -0.10
N ILE A 133 -6.03 10.92 -0.21
CA ILE A 133 -6.94 10.63 -1.34
C ILE A 133 -8.29 11.35 -1.16
N GLU A 134 -8.71 11.51 0.10
CA GLU A 134 -9.96 12.14 0.51
C GLU A 134 -9.88 13.68 0.66
N ARG A 135 -8.67 14.28 0.64
CA ARG A 135 -8.48 15.74 0.85
C ARG A 135 -8.39 16.58 -0.44
N PHE A 136 -9.55 17.13 -0.80
CA PHE A 136 -9.94 18.53 -1.12
C PHE A 136 -8.99 19.64 -1.64
N ASP A 137 -7.66 19.51 -1.74
CA ASP A 137 -6.78 20.65 -2.10
C ASP A 137 -6.60 20.87 -3.63
N ALA A 138 -7.68 20.75 -4.40
CA ALA A 138 -7.69 21.05 -5.84
C ALA A 138 -8.76 22.11 -6.15
N ASP A 139 -8.51 22.92 -7.18
CA ASP A 139 -9.34 24.09 -7.52
C ASP A 139 -10.63 23.77 -8.31
N ASP A 140 -10.78 22.58 -8.95
CA ASP A 140 -12.04 22.17 -9.65
C ASP A 140 -12.51 20.69 -9.47
N PRO A 141 -13.84 20.41 -9.32
CA PRO A 141 -14.43 19.11 -8.93
C PRO A 141 -14.59 18.05 -10.05
N PRO A 142 -14.82 16.74 -9.74
CA PRO A 142 -15.01 16.13 -8.42
C PRO A 142 -13.70 15.73 -7.70
N TYR A 143 -13.60 16.10 -6.42
CA TYR A 143 -12.38 16.02 -5.59
C TYR A 143 -12.22 14.71 -4.81
N ASN A 144 -12.46 13.57 -5.44
CA ASN A 144 -12.12 12.28 -4.84
C ASN A 144 -11.11 11.58 -5.74
N LEU A 145 -9.84 11.61 -5.32
CA LEU A 145 -8.73 11.03 -6.07
C LEU A 145 -8.88 9.52 -6.26
N TRP A 146 -9.80 8.85 -5.52
CA TRP A 146 -10.17 7.46 -5.81
C TRP A 146 -10.71 7.32 -7.23
N PHE A 147 -11.64 8.17 -7.66
CA PHE A 147 -12.17 8.10 -9.03
C PHE A 147 -11.06 8.35 -10.04
N ASN A 148 -10.19 9.34 -9.78
CA ASN A 148 -9.06 9.62 -10.65
C ASN A 148 -8.09 8.43 -10.78
N ILE A 149 -7.89 7.64 -9.72
CA ILE A 149 -7.10 6.40 -9.76
C ILE A 149 -7.74 5.36 -10.69
N PHE A 150 -9.05 5.13 -10.55
CA PHE A 150 -9.77 4.15 -11.40
C PHE A 150 -9.89 4.63 -12.85
N GLU A 151 -10.17 5.91 -13.07
CA GLU A 151 -10.23 6.53 -14.39
C GLU A 151 -8.86 6.49 -15.08
N PHE A 152 -7.79 6.81 -14.35
CA PHE A 152 -6.42 6.69 -14.84
C PHE A 152 -6.10 5.25 -15.28
N ALA A 153 -6.44 4.26 -14.44
CA ALA A 153 -6.25 2.85 -14.79
C ALA A 153 -7.00 2.50 -16.09
N ALA A 154 -8.27 2.88 -16.19
CA ALA A 154 -9.08 2.62 -17.37
C ALA A 154 -8.55 3.32 -18.64
N GLU A 155 -8.11 4.58 -18.51
CA GLU A 155 -7.55 5.39 -19.60
C GLU A 155 -6.33 4.70 -20.22
N TRP A 156 -5.44 4.16 -19.39
CA TRP A 156 -4.19 3.53 -19.82
C TRP A 156 -4.25 2.01 -19.92
N GLY A 157 -5.46 1.42 -19.88
CA GLY A 157 -5.66 -0.01 -20.07
C GLY A 157 -5.07 -0.88 -18.96
N LEU A 158 -4.95 -0.35 -17.74
CA LEU A 158 -4.48 -1.06 -16.55
C LEU A 158 -5.66 -1.54 -15.71
N GLU A 159 -5.44 -2.58 -14.93
CA GLU A 159 -6.28 -2.96 -13.81
C GLU A 159 -5.71 -2.41 -12.50
N VAL A 160 -6.56 -2.27 -11.48
CA VAL A 160 -6.18 -1.71 -10.19
C VAL A 160 -6.71 -2.57 -9.04
N SER A 161 -5.90 -2.70 -7.99
CA SER A 161 -6.27 -3.38 -6.74
C SER A 161 -5.88 -2.54 -5.54
N ILE A 162 -6.78 -2.46 -4.56
CA ILE A 162 -6.58 -1.73 -3.32
C ILE A 162 -6.40 -2.73 -2.19
N LEU A 163 -5.17 -2.85 -1.70
CA LEU A 163 -4.84 -3.75 -0.61
C LEU A 163 -4.90 -2.99 0.72
N PRO A 164 -5.57 -3.52 1.76
CA PRO A 164 -5.73 -2.84 3.04
C PRO A 164 -4.44 -2.86 3.89
N LYS A 165 -3.44 -3.65 3.49
CA LYS A 165 -2.16 -3.78 4.20
C LYS A 165 -1.06 -3.14 3.38
N SER A 166 -0.54 -2.03 3.88
CA SER A 166 0.64 -1.37 3.37
C SER A 166 1.84 -1.70 4.25
N TRP A 167 2.94 -2.15 3.65
CA TRP A 167 4.20 -2.36 4.37
C TRP A 167 4.94 -1.07 4.68
N TYR A 168 4.63 0.02 3.99
CA TYR A 168 5.30 1.30 4.19
C TYR A 168 4.87 1.96 5.51
N ASN A 169 3.57 1.99 5.77
CA ASN A 169 3.02 2.47 7.02
C ASN A 169 1.75 1.70 7.38
N LEU A 170 1.96 0.60 8.11
CA LEU A 170 0.92 -0.36 8.48
C LEU A 170 -0.19 0.32 9.29
N GLY A 171 -1.45 0.07 8.94
CA GLY A 171 -2.61 0.64 9.62
C GLY A 171 -2.93 2.10 9.26
N SER A 172 -1.99 2.83 8.63
CA SER A 172 -2.17 4.24 8.27
C SER A 172 -2.26 4.50 6.77
N THR A 173 -1.76 3.58 5.95
CA THR A 173 -1.78 3.68 4.49
C THR A 173 -2.44 2.47 3.86
N VAL A 174 -3.11 2.69 2.74
CA VAL A 174 -3.57 1.64 1.83
C VAL A 174 -2.55 1.46 0.72
N HIS A 175 -2.50 0.26 0.17
CA HIS A 175 -1.56 -0.07 -0.89
C HIS A 175 -2.30 -0.21 -2.22
N VAL A 176 -2.06 0.73 -3.12
CA VAL A 176 -2.70 0.78 -4.44
C VAL A 176 -1.76 0.16 -5.45
N VAL A 177 -2.28 -0.77 -6.25
CA VAL A 177 -1.51 -1.61 -7.17
C VAL A 177 -2.12 -1.50 -8.55
N PHE A 178 -1.33 -1.09 -9.54
CA PHE A 178 -1.68 -1.10 -10.97
C PHE A 178 -0.92 -2.22 -11.68
N TYR A 179 -1.60 -2.91 -12.59
CA TYR A 179 -1.02 -4.00 -13.37
C TYR A 179 -1.69 -4.16 -14.75
N PRO A 180 -1.00 -4.74 -15.75
CA PRO A 180 -1.62 -5.09 -17.03
C PRO A 180 -2.69 -6.18 -16.86
N PRO A 181 -3.84 -6.10 -17.55
CA PRO A 181 -4.94 -7.08 -17.42
C PRO A 181 -4.53 -8.53 -17.67
N GLU A 182 -3.48 -8.77 -18.47
CA GLU A 182 -2.99 -10.11 -18.81
C GLU A 182 -2.32 -10.81 -17.63
N ARG A 183 -1.93 -10.08 -16.57
CA ARG A 183 -1.14 -10.64 -15.46
C ARG A 183 -1.91 -11.63 -14.58
N HIS A 184 -3.23 -11.47 -14.47
CA HIS A 184 -4.07 -12.26 -13.57
C HIS A 184 -5.24 -12.98 -14.27
N ARG A 185 -5.17 -13.11 -15.60
CA ARG A 185 -6.13 -13.89 -16.41
C ARG A 185 -5.69 -15.34 -16.64
#